data_AF-A0A3D0PSL3-F1
#
_entry.id   AF-A0A3D0PSL3-F1
#
_cell.length_a   1.000
_cell.length_b   1.000
_cell.length_c   1.000
_cell.angle_alpha   90.00
_cell.angle_beta   90.00
_cell.angle_gamma   90.00
#
_symmetry.space_group_name_H-M   'P 1'
#
loop_
_entity.id
_entity.type
_entity.pdbx_description
1 polymer ?
#
loop_
_entity_poly.entity_id
_entity_poly.type
_entity_poly.pdbx_seq_one_letter_code
_entity_poly.pdbx_strand_id
1 'polypeptide(L)'
;MEHIFIVTQIQMQASLIQRKAFSFMMKSLQKGRDFMMEKSLSDEELQKRFCDVEENLKTVEENISAAAQRFGRKREDITLLAATKTVPVEIINHGIEAGIRCIGENRVQELLGKYDHYRKDLADVQFIGHLQTNKVKYLIGKVSMIQSIDSEKLAREVSRLSVKHGVVTNILLEVNIGREANKSGILPEKLSDLLSTVSVLPNICVKGLMAIPPANTEKKETFSYFTRMYQYFIDISAQKIDNVNMQF
;
A
#
# COMPACT_ATOMS: atom_id res chain seq x y z
N MET A 1 6.94 18.56 -24.10
CA MET A 1 5.80 18.58 -23.15
C MET A 1 5.70 17.20 -22.48
N GLU A 2 6.83 16.70 -21.97
CA GLU A 2 7.02 15.27 -21.63
C GLU A 2 7.72 15.14 -20.27
N HIS A 3 7.04 15.62 -19.22
CA HIS A 3 7.44 15.42 -17.84
C HIS A 3 6.23 14.85 -17.10
N ILE A 4 6.02 13.53 -17.17
CA ILE A 4 4.91 12.89 -16.46
C ILE A 4 5.49 11.81 -15.53
N PHE A 5 5.54 12.20 -14.27
CA PHE A 5 5.92 11.42 -13.11
C PHE A 5 4.73 10.53 -12.70
N ILE A 6 5.00 9.26 -12.41
CA ILE A 6 4.08 8.39 -11.71
C ILE A 6 4.81 7.94 -10.44
N VAL A 7 4.28 8.27 -9.27
CA VAL A 7 4.52 7.49 -8.06
C VAL A 7 3.70 6.22 -8.24
N THR A 8 4.25 5.27 -8.99
CA THR A 8 3.61 3.96 -9.17
C THR A 8 4.04 3.13 -7.98
N GLN A 9 3.20 3.10 -6.95
CA GLN A 9 3.12 1.91 -6.13
C GLN A 9 2.64 0.80 -7.06
N ILE A 10 3.59 0.06 -7.64
CA ILE A 10 3.27 -1.16 -8.37
C ILE A 10 2.77 -2.15 -7.32
N GLN A 11 1.46 -2.13 -7.05
CA GLN A 11 0.82 -3.31 -6.51
C GLN A 11 1.08 -4.40 -7.54
N MET A 12 1.89 -5.40 -7.20
CA MET A 12 1.92 -6.65 -7.94
C MET A 12 0.48 -7.15 -8.03
N GLN A 13 -0.16 -6.90 -9.18
CA GLN A 13 -1.35 -7.59 -9.60
C GLN A 13 -0.92 -9.05 -9.74
N ALA A 14 -1.18 -9.82 -8.68
CA ALA A 14 -1.11 -11.27 -8.70
C ALA A 14 -2.23 -11.82 -9.60
N SER A 15 -2.25 -11.44 -10.88
CA SER A 15 -3.29 -11.79 -11.84
C SER A 15 -2.67 -12.68 -12.91
N LEU A 16 -2.55 -13.98 -12.61
CA LEU A 16 -2.79 -15.12 -13.51
C LEU A 16 -2.41 -16.44 -12.82
N ILE A 17 -1.37 -16.42 -11.97
CA ILE A 17 -0.90 -17.62 -11.25
C ILE A 17 -1.86 -17.99 -10.09
N GLN A 18 -2.45 -17.00 -9.39
CA GLN A 18 -3.38 -17.25 -8.29
C GLN A 18 -4.75 -17.82 -8.75
N ARG A 19 -5.22 -17.52 -9.97
CA ARG A 19 -6.54 -18.01 -10.44
C ARG A 19 -6.55 -19.53 -10.68
N LYS A 20 -5.44 -20.10 -11.15
CA LYS A 20 -5.30 -21.56 -11.32
C LYS A 20 -5.17 -22.27 -9.97
N ALA A 21 -4.43 -21.69 -9.02
CA ALA A 21 -4.31 -22.23 -7.65
C ALA A 21 -5.64 -22.16 -6.87
N PHE A 22 -6.41 -21.08 -7.02
CA PHE A 22 -7.67 -20.88 -6.31
C PHE A 22 -8.80 -21.80 -6.78
N SER A 23 -8.91 -22.06 -8.09
CA SER A 23 -9.89 -23.01 -8.64
C SER A 23 -9.63 -24.45 -8.19
N PHE A 24 -8.36 -24.83 -8.05
CA PHE A 24 -7.95 -26.13 -7.53
C PHE A 24 -8.25 -26.26 -6.02
N MET A 25 -7.98 -25.21 -5.25
CA MET A 25 -8.22 -25.17 -3.80
C MET A 25 -9.72 -25.17 -3.43
N MET A 26 -10.56 -24.47 -4.18
CA MET A 26 -12.02 -24.41 -3.90
C MET A 26 -12.75 -25.72 -4.19
N LYS A 27 -12.28 -26.54 -5.14
CA LYS A 27 -12.82 -27.90 -5.37
C LYS A 27 -12.53 -28.84 -4.20
N SER A 28 -11.47 -28.57 -3.42
CA SER A 28 -11.14 -29.33 -2.21
C SER A 28 -11.97 -28.91 -0.99
N LEU A 29 -12.47 -27.67 -0.95
CA LEU A 29 -13.13 -27.07 0.22
C LEU A 29 -14.63 -27.41 0.35
N GLN A 30 -15.23 -28.10 -0.62
CA GLN A 30 -16.63 -28.55 -0.54
C GLN A 30 -16.83 -29.89 0.19
N LYS A 31 -15.75 -30.50 0.71
CA LYS A 31 -15.82 -31.67 1.59
C LYS A 31 -15.11 -31.36 2.91
N GLY A 32 -15.88 -31.33 3.99
CA GLY A 32 -15.35 -31.38 5.36
C GLY A 32 -15.38 -30.05 6.11
N ARG A 33 -16.41 -29.89 6.96
CA ARG A 33 -16.33 -29.06 8.16
C ARG A 33 -15.37 -29.78 9.10
N ASP A 34 -14.18 -29.22 9.26
CA ASP A 34 -13.22 -29.35 10.38
C ASP A 34 -11.84 -28.95 9.84
N PHE A 35 -11.34 -27.75 10.16
CA PHE A 35 -9.91 -27.45 9.98
C PHE A 35 -9.45 -26.27 10.86
N MET A 36 -9.13 -26.58 12.12
CA MET A 36 -7.99 -25.99 12.80
C MET A 36 -6.79 -26.91 12.54
N MET A 37 -5.96 -26.53 11.58
CA MET A 37 -4.54 -26.90 11.51
C MET A 37 -3.93 -26.02 10.42
N GLU A 38 -3.07 -25.10 10.81
CA GLU A 38 -2.23 -24.38 9.86
C GLU A 38 -1.36 -25.43 9.18
N LYS A 39 -1.63 -25.74 7.91
CA LYS A 39 -0.82 -26.69 7.15
C LYS A 39 0.51 -25.99 6.90
N SER A 40 1.49 -26.24 7.77
CA SER A 40 2.86 -25.77 7.59
C SER A 40 3.32 -26.16 6.19
N LEU A 41 3.84 -25.19 5.43
CA LEU A 41 4.45 -25.46 4.12
C LEU A 41 5.55 -26.51 4.31
N SER A 42 5.68 -27.44 3.37
CA SER A 42 6.85 -28.32 3.39
C SER A 42 8.12 -27.50 3.13
N ASP A 43 9.27 -27.97 3.61
CA ASP A 43 10.55 -27.29 3.39
C ASP A 43 10.83 -27.10 1.89
N GLU A 44 10.45 -28.07 1.05
CA GLU A 44 10.57 -27.98 -0.40
C GLU A 44 9.67 -26.88 -1.00
N GLU A 45 8.41 -26.77 -0.53
CA GLU A 45 7.49 -25.71 -0.97
C GLU A 45 7.98 -24.33 -0.54
N LEU A 46 8.52 -24.22 0.68
CA LEU A 46 9.06 -22.98 1.21
C LEU A 46 10.29 -22.53 0.40
N GLN A 47 11.24 -23.45 0.16
CA GLN A 47 12.44 -23.17 -0.62
C GLN A 47 12.10 -22.75 -2.05
N LYS A 48 11.13 -23.41 -2.68
CA LYS A 48 10.65 -23.01 -4.00
C LYS A 48 10.11 -21.57 -3.98
N ARG A 49 9.31 -21.22 -2.98
CA ARG A 49 8.74 -19.87 -2.85
C ARG A 49 9.81 -18.81 -2.57
N PHE A 50 10.90 -19.15 -1.89
CA PHE A 50 12.06 -18.27 -1.73
C PHE A 50 12.69 -17.96 -3.09
N CYS A 51 13.01 -18.98 -3.89
CA CYS A 51 13.52 -18.78 -5.26
C CYS A 51 12.56 -17.93 -6.11
N ASP A 52 11.25 -18.21 -6.05
CA ASP A 52 10.24 -17.42 -6.77
C ASP A 52 10.29 -15.93 -6.33
N VAL A 53 10.48 -15.63 -5.04
CA VAL A 53 10.58 -14.26 -4.54
C VAL A 53 11.81 -13.55 -5.07
N GLU A 54 12.98 -14.21 -5.06
CA GLU A 54 14.24 -13.63 -5.55
C GLU A 54 14.16 -13.31 -7.05
N GLU A 55 13.67 -14.24 -7.86
CA GLU A 55 13.51 -14.05 -9.31
C GLU A 55 12.52 -12.92 -9.65
N ASN A 56 11.39 -12.88 -8.93
CA ASN A 56 10.39 -11.84 -9.11
C ASN A 56 10.93 -10.47 -8.67
N LEU A 57 11.64 -10.41 -7.54
CA LEU A 57 12.25 -9.16 -7.06
C LEU A 57 13.23 -8.62 -8.10
N LYS A 58 14.13 -9.45 -8.63
CA LYS A 58 15.05 -9.06 -9.69
C LYS A 58 14.30 -8.50 -10.91
N THR A 59 13.28 -9.20 -11.38
CA THR A 59 12.48 -8.77 -12.53
C THR A 59 11.78 -7.43 -12.27
N VAL A 60 11.23 -7.23 -11.07
CA VAL A 60 10.58 -5.97 -10.69
C VAL A 60 11.60 -4.84 -10.62
N GLU A 61 12.77 -5.07 -10.04
CA GLU A 61 13.85 -4.08 -9.93
C GLU A 61 14.38 -3.63 -11.30
N GLU A 62 14.56 -4.56 -12.24
CA GLU A 62 14.94 -4.27 -13.61
C GLU A 62 13.87 -3.40 -14.31
N ASN A 63 12.59 -3.74 -14.14
CA ASN A 63 11.49 -2.99 -14.71
C ASN A 63 11.38 -1.57 -14.13
N ILE A 64 11.55 -1.41 -12.81
CA ILE A 64 11.53 -0.08 -12.17
C ILE A 64 12.70 0.75 -12.68
N SER A 65 13.91 0.17 -12.75
CA SER A 65 15.10 0.87 -13.22
C SER A 65 14.98 1.32 -14.67
N ALA A 66 14.50 0.43 -15.55
CA ALA A 66 14.26 0.75 -16.96
C ALA A 66 13.19 1.83 -17.13
N ALA A 67 12.10 1.77 -16.35
CA ALA A 67 11.07 2.79 -16.36
C ALA A 67 11.60 4.14 -15.86
N ALA A 68 12.34 4.17 -14.75
CA ALA A 68 12.95 5.37 -14.21
C ALA A 68 13.87 6.04 -15.25
N GLN A 69 14.77 5.26 -15.85
CA GLN A 69 15.69 5.74 -16.88
C GLN A 69 14.96 6.31 -18.10
N ARG A 70 13.93 5.60 -18.59
CA ARG A 70 13.13 6.04 -19.75
C ARG A 70 12.49 7.41 -19.54
N PHE A 71 12.14 7.75 -18.30
CA PHE A 71 11.51 9.03 -17.94
C PHE A 71 12.46 10.01 -17.25
N GLY A 72 13.78 9.80 -17.34
CA GLY A 72 14.79 10.71 -16.80
C GLY A 72 14.78 10.82 -15.26
N ARG A 73 14.28 9.79 -14.58
CA ARG A 73 14.27 9.68 -13.11
C ARG A 73 15.36 8.74 -12.63
N LYS A 74 15.71 8.85 -11.35
CA LYS A 74 16.58 7.89 -10.68
C LYS A 74 15.76 6.75 -10.11
N ARG A 75 16.35 5.55 -10.01
CA ARG A 75 15.70 4.38 -9.41
C ARG A 75 15.27 4.68 -7.98
N GLU A 76 16.09 5.42 -7.25
CA GLU A 76 15.90 5.77 -5.84
C GLU A 76 14.69 6.70 -5.62
N ASP A 77 14.19 7.35 -6.67
CA ASP A 77 13.00 8.19 -6.58
C ASP A 77 11.69 7.36 -6.53
N ILE A 78 11.78 6.03 -6.64
CA ILE A 78 10.64 5.11 -6.66
C ILE A 78 10.76 4.13 -5.49
N THR A 79 9.76 4.13 -4.61
CA THR A 79 9.68 3.15 -3.53
C THR A 79 8.97 1.89 -4.03
N LEU A 80 9.63 0.74 -3.96
CA LEU A 80 8.98 -0.56 -4.13
C LEU A 80 8.34 -0.96 -2.78
N LEU A 81 7.01 -1.07 -2.79
CA LEU A 81 6.24 -1.56 -1.64
C LEU A 81 5.65 -2.92 -1.97
N ALA A 82 6.10 -3.96 -1.27
CA ALA A 82 5.60 -5.32 -1.45
C ALA A 82 4.28 -5.53 -0.69
N ALA A 83 3.19 -5.82 -1.40
CA ALA A 83 1.91 -6.14 -0.77
C ALA A 83 1.93 -7.59 -0.25
N THR A 84 1.76 -7.76 1.06
CA THR A 84 2.02 -9.03 1.77
C THR A 84 0.77 -9.74 2.27
N LYS A 85 -0.42 -9.33 1.80
CA LYS A 85 -1.70 -9.98 2.11
C LYS A 85 -1.63 -11.47 1.80
N THR A 86 -2.12 -12.31 2.70
CA THR A 86 -2.12 -13.79 2.53
C THR A 86 -0.75 -14.44 2.32
N VAL A 87 0.36 -13.72 2.58
CA VAL A 87 1.73 -14.25 2.49
C VAL A 87 2.20 -14.65 3.91
N PRO A 88 2.75 -15.87 4.10
CA PRO A 88 3.38 -16.29 5.36
C PRO A 88 4.59 -15.43 5.73
N VAL A 89 4.88 -15.33 7.02
CA VAL A 89 5.91 -14.40 7.52
C VAL A 89 7.32 -14.80 7.10
N GLU A 90 7.58 -16.09 6.93
CA GLU A 90 8.86 -16.64 6.49
C GLU A 90 9.21 -16.12 5.10
N ILE A 91 8.24 -16.14 4.18
CA ILE A 91 8.39 -15.62 2.81
C ILE A 91 8.57 -14.10 2.80
N ILE A 92 7.84 -13.39 3.67
CA ILE A 92 7.97 -11.93 3.80
C ILE A 92 9.38 -11.57 4.28
N ASN A 93 9.85 -12.22 5.34
CA ASN A 93 11.17 -11.98 5.91
C ASN A 93 12.28 -12.33 4.93
N HIS A 94 12.14 -13.42 4.18
CA HIS A 94 13.09 -13.74 3.12
C HIS A 94 13.15 -12.64 2.05
N GLY A 95 12.00 -12.12 1.61
CA GLY A 95 11.96 -10.98 0.69
C GLY A 95 12.61 -9.70 1.25
N ILE A 96 12.45 -9.44 2.56
CA ILE A 96 13.11 -8.33 3.25
C ILE A 96 14.64 -8.52 3.24
N GLU A 97 15.11 -9.71 3.58
CA GLU A 97 16.53 -10.08 3.56
C GLU A 97 17.12 -9.96 2.14
N ALA A 98 16.33 -10.31 1.12
CA ALA A 98 16.70 -10.20 -0.30
C ALA A 98 16.74 -8.75 -0.83
N GLY A 99 16.22 -7.76 -0.11
CA GLY A 99 16.32 -6.35 -0.51
C GLY A 99 15.04 -5.52 -0.41
N ILE A 100 13.89 -6.13 -0.12
CA ILE A 100 12.65 -5.37 0.07
C ILE A 100 12.78 -4.49 1.33
N ARG A 101 12.55 -3.18 1.18
CA ARG A 101 12.66 -2.20 2.27
C ARG A 101 11.31 -1.64 2.73
N CYS A 102 10.23 -1.98 2.05
CA CYS A 102 8.89 -1.54 2.44
C CYS A 102 7.86 -2.62 2.13
N ILE A 103 7.04 -2.96 3.13
CA ILE A 103 5.93 -3.91 3.00
C ILE A 103 4.59 -3.24 3.30
N GLY A 104 3.52 -3.77 2.70
CA GLY A 104 2.15 -3.25 2.85
C GLY A 104 1.16 -4.34 3.24
N GLU A 105 0.50 -4.16 4.38
CA GLU A 105 -0.59 -5.02 4.83
C GLU A 105 -1.96 -4.40 4.54
N ASN A 106 -2.92 -5.25 4.19
CA ASN A 106 -4.28 -4.82 3.84
C ASN A 106 -5.29 -5.01 4.97
N ARG A 107 -5.01 -5.90 5.92
CA ARG A 107 -5.95 -6.26 6.98
C ARG A 107 -5.28 -6.16 8.33
N VAL A 108 -5.94 -5.48 9.27
CA VAL A 108 -5.41 -5.25 10.61
C VAL A 108 -5.13 -6.57 11.33
N GLN A 109 -5.99 -7.57 11.18
CA GLN A 109 -5.80 -8.88 11.82
C GLN A 109 -4.59 -9.62 11.26
N GLU A 110 -4.37 -9.61 9.93
CA GLU A 110 -3.20 -10.23 9.31
C GLU A 110 -1.92 -9.51 9.74
N LEU A 111 -1.93 -8.17 9.79
CA LEU A 111 -0.83 -7.39 10.34
C LEU A 111 -0.53 -7.80 11.79
N LEU A 112 -1.53 -7.81 12.67
CA LEU A 112 -1.33 -8.12 14.09
C LEU A 112 -0.77 -9.53 14.31
N GLY A 113 -1.19 -10.51 13.52
CA GLY A 113 -0.67 -11.88 13.62
C GLY A 113 0.80 -12.01 13.21
N LYS A 114 1.27 -11.17 12.28
CA LYS A 114 2.63 -11.23 11.73
C LYS A 114 3.58 -10.17 12.29
N TYR A 115 3.05 -9.10 12.88
CA TYR A 115 3.79 -7.86 13.17
C TYR A 115 5.06 -8.10 13.99
N ASP A 116 4.95 -8.86 15.08
CA ASP A 116 6.07 -9.09 15.99
C ASP A 116 7.18 -9.93 15.34
N HIS A 117 6.83 -10.75 14.34
CA HIS A 117 7.73 -11.65 13.62
C HIS A 117 8.43 -11.02 12.40
N TYR A 118 8.01 -9.82 11.95
CA TYR A 118 8.70 -9.13 10.87
C TYR A 118 10.11 -8.65 11.26
N ARG A 119 11.04 -8.70 10.31
CA ARG A 119 12.36 -8.03 10.31
C ARG A 119 12.23 -6.49 10.17
N LYS A 120 11.63 -5.85 11.18
CA LYS A 120 11.27 -4.42 11.19
C LYS A 120 12.47 -3.47 11.24
N ASP A 121 13.64 -3.98 11.56
CA ASP A 121 14.92 -3.28 11.52
C ASP A 121 15.43 -3.07 10.08
N LEU A 122 14.94 -3.87 9.12
CA LEU A 122 15.37 -3.83 7.72
C LEU A 122 14.31 -3.26 6.77
N ALA A 123 13.04 -3.22 7.18
CA ALA A 123 11.95 -2.77 6.33
C ALA A 123 10.85 -2.00 7.08
N ASP A 124 10.32 -0.98 6.41
CA ASP A 124 9.13 -0.25 6.83
C ASP A 124 7.87 -1.10 6.66
N VAL A 125 6.96 -0.99 7.63
CA VAL A 125 5.64 -1.63 7.59
C VAL A 125 4.57 -0.57 7.40
N GLN A 126 3.87 -0.59 6.28
CA GLN A 126 2.80 0.35 5.96
C GLN A 126 1.43 -0.35 5.90
N PHE A 127 0.36 0.41 6.13
CA PHE A 127 -1.01 -0.07 5.98
C PHE A 127 -1.64 0.49 4.71
N ILE A 128 -2.05 -0.38 3.79
CA ILE A 128 -2.50 0.00 2.43
C ILE A 128 -3.93 -0.44 2.13
N GLY A 129 -4.58 -1.16 3.05
CA GLY A 129 -5.97 -1.59 2.90
C GLY A 129 -6.96 -0.58 3.45
N HIS A 130 -8.25 -0.80 3.18
CA HIS A 130 -9.32 0.00 3.77
C HIS A 130 -9.29 -0.08 5.30
N LEU A 131 -9.29 1.08 5.97
CA LEU A 131 -9.18 1.18 7.42
C LEU A 131 -10.49 1.62 8.07
N GLN A 132 -11.10 0.71 8.81
CA GLN A 132 -12.25 1.05 9.65
C GLN A 132 -11.80 1.88 10.87
N THR A 133 -12.54 2.94 11.20
CA THR A 133 -12.22 3.87 12.30
C THR A 133 -11.94 3.16 13.64
N ASN A 134 -12.74 2.15 14.00
CA ASN A 134 -12.57 1.39 15.25
C ASN A 134 -11.30 0.51 15.29
N LYS A 135 -10.61 0.33 14.16
CA LYS A 135 -9.38 -0.46 14.05
C LYS A 135 -8.11 0.40 14.08
N VAL A 136 -8.23 1.73 14.01
CA VAL A 136 -7.07 2.65 14.04
C VAL A 136 -6.16 2.39 15.25
N LYS A 137 -6.76 2.13 16.42
CA LYS A 137 -6.04 1.83 17.68
C LYS A 137 -5.02 0.67 17.60
N TYR A 138 -5.12 -0.19 16.60
CA TYR A 138 -4.19 -1.31 16.40
C TYR A 138 -2.99 -0.95 15.53
N LEU A 139 -2.99 0.20 14.86
CA LEU A 139 -1.96 0.61 13.90
C LEU A 139 -1.05 1.72 14.43
N ILE A 140 -1.57 2.61 15.28
CA ILE A 140 -0.82 3.76 15.81
C ILE A 140 0.41 3.28 16.59
N GLY A 141 1.58 3.80 16.21
CA GLY A 141 2.87 3.38 16.77
C GLY A 141 3.42 2.06 16.24
N LYS A 142 2.69 1.35 15.35
CA LYS A 142 3.15 0.11 14.71
C LYS A 142 3.53 0.28 13.25
N VAL A 143 2.75 1.03 12.48
CA VAL A 143 3.03 1.25 11.04
C VAL A 143 3.71 2.59 10.81
N SER A 144 4.62 2.65 9.83
CA SER A 144 5.30 3.88 9.44
C SER A 144 4.39 4.82 8.65
N MET A 145 3.33 4.29 8.00
CA MET A 145 2.36 5.06 7.23
C MET A 145 1.00 4.35 7.09
N ILE A 146 -0.09 5.12 7.08
CA ILE A 146 -1.45 4.67 6.70
C ILE A 146 -1.82 5.33 5.36
N GLN A 147 -2.00 4.55 4.29
CA GLN A 147 -2.18 5.08 2.95
C GLN A 147 -3.66 5.28 2.53
N SER A 148 -4.60 4.88 3.38
CA SER A 148 -6.02 4.75 3.05
C SER A 148 -6.92 5.76 3.78
N ILE A 149 -6.43 7.00 3.99
CA ILE A 149 -7.24 8.03 4.63
C ILE A 149 -8.22 8.61 3.61
N ASP A 150 -9.50 8.29 3.75
CA ASP A 150 -10.57 8.64 2.80
C ASP A 150 -11.70 9.46 3.44
N SER A 151 -11.53 9.93 4.69
CA SER A 151 -12.57 10.71 5.36
C SER A 151 -12.03 11.51 6.54
N GLU A 152 -12.70 12.62 6.84
CA GLU A 152 -12.42 13.45 8.00
C GLU A 152 -12.54 12.64 9.30
N LYS A 153 -13.58 11.82 9.41
CA LYS A 153 -13.81 10.97 10.58
C LYS A 153 -12.63 10.04 10.85
N LEU A 154 -12.09 9.41 9.80
CA LEU A 154 -10.94 8.53 9.93
C LEU A 154 -9.68 9.31 10.32
N ALA A 155 -9.42 10.43 9.67
CA ALA A 155 -8.26 11.28 9.98
C ALA A 155 -8.29 11.81 11.42
N ARG A 156 -9.46 12.28 11.91
CA ARG A 156 -9.63 12.74 13.30
C ARG A 156 -9.34 11.63 14.30
N GLU A 157 -9.77 10.39 14.02
CA GLU A 157 -9.49 9.27 14.92
C GLU A 157 -8.00 8.88 14.94
N VAL A 158 -7.33 8.90 13.78
CA VAL A 158 -5.88 8.75 13.69
C VAL A 158 -5.21 9.81 14.56
N SER A 159 -5.54 11.09 14.38
CA SER A 159 -4.91 12.21 15.10
C SER A 159 -5.12 12.09 16.60
N ARG A 160 -6.36 11.84 17.02
CA ARG A 160 -6.72 11.68 18.44
C ARG A 160 -5.90 10.56 19.10
N LEU A 161 -5.70 9.45 18.41
CA LEU A 161 -4.92 8.33 18.93
C LEU A 161 -3.40 8.59 18.83
N SER A 162 -2.92 9.27 17.79
CA SER A 162 -1.51 9.68 17.66
C SER A 162 -1.09 10.64 18.77
N VAL A 163 -1.93 11.64 19.09
CA VAL A 163 -1.76 12.53 20.26
C VAL A 163 -1.69 11.70 21.55
N LYS A 164 -2.65 10.78 21.75
CA LYS A 164 -2.71 9.94 22.95
C LYS A 164 -1.45 9.09 23.15
N HIS A 165 -0.83 8.62 22.07
CA HIS A 165 0.38 7.79 22.12
C HIS A 165 1.68 8.61 22.01
N GLY A 166 1.61 9.93 21.85
CA GLY A 166 2.78 10.79 21.72
C GLY A 166 3.59 10.55 20.43
N VAL A 167 2.96 10.08 19.37
CA VAL A 167 3.60 9.79 18.06
C VAL A 167 3.05 10.69 16.97
N VAL A 168 3.79 10.91 15.90
CA VAL A 168 3.27 11.50 14.66
C VAL A 168 3.00 10.38 13.66
N THR A 169 1.79 10.33 13.10
CA THR A 169 1.42 9.32 12.11
C THR A 169 1.44 9.91 10.71
N ASN A 170 2.29 9.34 9.84
CA ASN A 170 2.30 9.69 8.43
C ASN A 170 1.11 9.06 7.73
N ILE A 171 0.47 9.81 6.83
CA ILE A 171 -0.69 9.35 6.08
C ILE A 171 -0.62 9.73 4.61
N LEU A 172 -1.32 8.96 3.75
CA LEU A 172 -1.71 9.40 2.41
C LEU A 172 -3.22 9.57 2.34
N LEU A 173 -3.66 10.53 1.54
CA LEU A 173 -5.08 10.70 1.23
C LEU A 173 -5.46 9.81 0.04
N GLU A 174 -6.40 8.89 0.24
CA GLU A 174 -6.86 7.97 -0.80
C GLU A 174 -7.95 8.63 -1.64
N VAL A 175 -7.71 8.75 -2.95
CA VAL A 175 -8.61 9.38 -3.91
C VAL A 175 -9.25 8.31 -4.80
N ASN A 176 -10.59 8.27 -4.82
CA ASN A 176 -11.36 7.48 -5.77
C ASN A 176 -11.35 8.16 -7.15
N ILE A 177 -10.19 8.09 -7.81
CA ILE A 177 -9.92 8.83 -9.06
C ILE A 177 -10.82 8.38 -10.22
N GLY A 178 -11.23 7.11 -10.20
CA GLY A 178 -12.12 6.47 -11.18
C GLY A 178 -13.61 6.64 -10.88
N ARG A 179 -13.99 7.26 -9.75
CA ARG A 179 -15.39 7.48 -9.33
C ARG A 179 -16.21 6.18 -9.26
N GLU A 180 -15.58 5.07 -8.88
CA GLU A 180 -16.27 3.77 -8.78
C GLU A 180 -17.01 3.69 -7.44
N ALA A 181 -18.35 3.59 -7.48
CA ALA A 181 -19.20 3.60 -6.28
C ALA A 181 -18.87 2.50 -5.25
N ASN A 182 -18.27 1.39 -5.70
CA ASN A 182 -17.92 0.24 -4.86
C ASN A 182 -16.46 0.28 -4.34
N LYS A 183 -15.72 1.37 -4.59
CA LYS A 183 -14.33 1.54 -4.13
C LYS A 183 -14.21 2.61 -3.06
N SER A 184 -13.23 2.42 -2.17
CA SER A 184 -12.82 3.39 -1.16
C SER A 184 -12.16 4.62 -1.77
N GLY A 185 -11.93 5.63 -0.94
CA GLY A 185 -11.33 6.89 -1.34
C GLY A 185 -12.33 8.03 -1.49
N ILE A 186 -11.86 9.24 -1.21
CA ILE A 186 -12.63 10.46 -1.44
C ILE A 186 -12.78 10.75 -2.93
N LEU A 187 -13.91 11.34 -3.30
CA LEU A 187 -14.05 11.91 -4.64
C LEU A 187 -13.07 13.07 -4.83
N PRO A 188 -12.53 13.28 -6.04
CA PRO A 188 -11.56 14.36 -6.30
C PRO A 188 -12.04 15.75 -5.87
N GLU A 189 -13.32 16.06 -6.08
CA GLU A 189 -13.95 17.32 -5.66
C GLU A 189 -13.98 17.55 -4.14
N LYS A 190 -13.75 16.51 -3.34
CA LYS A 190 -13.69 16.58 -1.86
C LYS A 190 -12.28 16.57 -1.30
N LEU A 191 -11.26 16.50 -2.15
CA LEU A 191 -9.86 16.45 -1.73
C LEU A 191 -9.42 17.72 -1.01
N SER A 192 -9.79 18.90 -1.53
CA SER A 192 -9.45 20.18 -0.89
C SER A 192 -10.11 20.33 0.49
N ASP A 193 -11.40 19.99 0.59
CA ASP A 193 -12.15 20.00 1.85
C ASP A 193 -11.50 19.09 2.90
N LEU A 194 -11.15 17.86 2.52
CA LEU A 194 -10.48 16.93 3.43
C LEU A 194 -9.09 17.44 3.82
N LEU A 195 -8.29 17.90 2.86
CA LEU A 195 -6.93 18.40 3.10
C LEU A 195 -6.92 19.55 4.09
N SER A 196 -7.81 20.55 3.92
CA SER A 196 -7.92 21.70 4.82
C SER A 196 -8.28 21.29 6.26
N THR A 197 -9.05 20.22 6.40
CA THR A 197 -9.42 19.68 7.71
C THR A 197 -8.27 18.90 8.33
N VAL A 198 -7.55 18.12 7.53
CA VAL A 198 -6.49 17.22 8.01
C VAL A 198 -5.21 17.97 8.35
N SER A 199 -4.88 19.04 7.61
CA SER A 199 -3.66 19.82 7.81
C SER A 199 -3.58 20.48 9.19
N VAL A 200 -4.72 20.80 9.81
CA VAL A 200 -4.77 21.42 11.13
C VAL A 200 -4.83 20.39 12.28
N LEU A 201 -4.85 19.09 11.97
CA LEU A 201 -4.91 18.05 13.01
C LEU A 201 -3.51 17.83 13.62
N PRO A 202 -3.39 17.82 14.95
CA PRO A 202 -2.11 17.54 15.61
C PRO A 202 -1.69 16.08 15.37
N ASN A 203 -0.37 15.84 15.43
CA ASN A 203 0.22 14.50 15.41
C ASN A 203 -0.12 13.64 14.17
N ILE A 204 -0.49 14.28 13.06
CA ILE A 204 -0.60 13.68 11.74
C ILE A 204 0.30 14.46 10.78
N CYS A 205 0.88 13.77 9.80
CA CYS A 205 1.54 14.40 8.66
C CYS A 205 1.02 13.81 7.36
N VAL A 206 0.44 14.65 6.50
CA VAL A 206 0.05 14.26 5.13
C VAL A 206 1.32 14.17 4.31
N LYS A 207 1.62 12.97 3.83
CA LYS A 207 2.83 12.66 3.06
C LYS A 207 2.61 12.63 1.55
N GLY A 208 1.36 12.64 1.11
CA GLY A 208 1.07 12.35 -0.28
C GLY A 208 -0.36 11.95 -0.57
N LEU A 209 -0.53 11.41 -1.78
CA LEU A 209 -1.81 10.88 -2.27
C LEU A 209 -1.69 9.39 -2.59
N MET A 210 -2.82 8.69 -2.55
CA MET A 210 -2.93 7.30 -2.97
C MET A 210 -4.17 7.16 -3.87
N ALA A 211 -4.11 6.32 -4.88
CA ALA A 211 -5.28 5.95 -5.66
C ALA A 211 -5.14 4.54 -6.23
N ILE A 212 -6.28 3.87 -6.38
CA ILE A 212 -6.39 2.60 -7.11
C ILE A 212 -7.27 2.83 -8.33
N PRO A 213 -6.69 3.05 -9.53
CA PRO A 213 -7.47 3.21 -10.75
C PRO A 213 -8.39 2.01 -11.02
N PRO A 214 -9.44 2.19 -11.85
CA PRO A 214 -10.27 1.08 -12.31
C PRO A 214 -9.45 -0.06 -12.91
N ALA A 215 -9.88 -1.29 -12.66
CA ALA A 215 -9.24 -2.45 -13.26
C ALA A 215 -9.66 -2.61 -14.72
N ASN A 216 -8.79 -3.17 -15.56
CA ASN A 216 -9.07 -3.50 -16.97
C ASN A 216 -9.40 -2.29 -17.87
N THR A 217 -8.97 -1.09 -17.51
CA THR A 217 -9.05 0.08 -18.40
C THR A 217 -7.94 0.07 -19.44
N GLU A 218 -8.20 0.72 -20.58
CA GLU A 218 -7.19 0.89 -21.61
C GLU A 218 -5.99 1.69 -21.08
N LYS A 219 -4.79 1.43 -21.63
CA LYS A 219 -3.55 2.09 -21.20
C LYS A 219 -3.67 3.62 -21.17
N LYS A 220 -4.32 4.20 -22.18
CA LYS A 220 -4.52 5.66 -22.29
C LYS A 220 -5.36 6.21 -21.13
N GLU A 221 -6.41 5.49 -20.76
CA GLU A 221 -7.29 5.88 -19.66
C GLU A 221 -6.55 5.76 -18.32
N THR A 222 -5.86 4.64 -18.09
CA THR A 222 -4.99 4.45 -16.90
C THR A 222 -3.98 5.58 -16.74
N PHE A 223 -3.32 5.98 -17.83
CA PHE A 223 -2.37 7.08 -17.82
C PHE A 223 -3.01 8.43 -17.49
N SER A 224 -4.26 8.65 -17.92
CA SER A 224 -5.02 9.87 -17.59
C SER A 224 -5.31 9.97 -16.08
N TYR A 225 -5.60 8.85 -15.41
CA TYR A 225 -5.80 8.83 -13.96
C TYR A 225 -4.51 9.20 -13.21
N PHE A 226 -3.37 8.62 -13.60
CA PHE A 226 -2.08 8.96 -12.99
C PHE A 226 -1.67 10.41 -13.25
N THR A 227 -1.92 10.93 -14.46
CA THR A 227 -1.65 12.34 -14.78
C THR A 227 -2.48 13.28 -13.90
N ARG A 228 -3.76 12.96 -13.68
CA ARG A 228 -4.63 13.74 -12.77
C ARG A 228 -4.17 13.66 -11.31
N MET A 229 -3.79 12.48 -10.83
CA MET A 229 -3.24 12.33 -9.47
C MET A 229 -1.96 13.16 -9.29
N TYR A 230 -1.10 13.18 -10.30
CA TYR A 230 0.11 13.99 -10.28
C TYR A 230 -0.20 15.50 -10.28
N GLN A 231 -1.21 15.94 -11.05
CA GLN A 231 -1.65 17.34 -11.01
C GLN A 231 -2.10 17.73 -9.58
N TYR A 232 -2.91 16.90 -8.93
CA TYR A 232 -3.31 17.13 -7.53
C TYR A 232 -2.11 17.17 -6.58
N PHE A 233 -1.14 16.28 -6.77
CA PHE A 233 0.10 16.29 -5.98
C PHE A 233 0.85 17.62 -6.10
N ILE A 234 1.02 18.13 -7.33
CA ILE A 234 1.71 19.40 -7.59
C ILE A 234 0.94 20.59 -7.03
N ASP A 235 -0.37 20.64 -7.28
CA ASP A 235 -1.22 21.73 -6.79
C ASP A 235 -1.21 21.82 -5.26
N ILE A 236 -1.22 20.69 -4.57
CA ILE A 236 -1.13 20.63 -3.10
C ILE A 236 0.27 21.01 -2.61
N SER A 237 1.32 20.48 -3.24
CA SER A 237 2.71 20.79 -2.87
C SER A 237 3.02 22.28 -2.97
N ALA A 238 2.46 22.97 -3.98
CA ALA A 238 2.64 24.40 -4.19
C ALA A 238 2.00 25.28 -3.09
N GLN A 239 1.00 24.78 -2.37
CA GLN A 239 0.27 25.56 -1.34
C GLN A 239 1.06 25.73 -0.03
N LYS A 240 2.13 24.96 0.20
CA LYS A 240 3.00 25.05 1.40
C LYS A 240 2.21 25.05 2.72
N ILE A 241 1.29 24.11 2.85
CA ILE A 241 0.39 23.99 4.01
C ILE A 241 1.13 23.32 5.18
N ASP A 242 0.89 23.79 6.40
CA ASP A 242 1.40 23.14 7.61
C ASP A 242 0.94 21.67 7.71
N ASN A 243 1.80 20.81 8.27
CA ASN A 243 1.60 19.35 8.38
C ASN A 243 1.42 18.60 7.04
N VAL A 244 1.60 19.26 5.90
CA VAL A 244 1.55 18.64 4.56
C VAL A 244 2.94 18.69 3.93
N ASN A 245 3.50 17.50 3.68
CA ASN A 245 4.80 17.34 3.05
C ASN A 245 4.70 16.29 1.95
N MET A 246 4.36 16.76 0.74
CA MET A 246 4.12 15.93 -0.43
C MET A 246 5.41 15.26 -0.92
N GLN A 247 5.58 13.98 -0.56
CA GLN A 247 6.73 13.13 -0.87
C GLN A 247 6.32 11.84 -1.59
N PHE A 248 5.05 11.44 -1.48
CA PHE A 248 4.49 10.18 -2.00
C PHE A 248 3.24 10.42 -2.85
#